data_AF-A0A060Z8C9-F1
#
_entry.id   AF-A0A060Z8C9-F1
#
_cell.length_a   1.000
_cell.length_b   1.000
_cell.length_c   1.000
_cell.angle_alpha   90.00
_cell.angle_beta   90.00
_cell.angle_gamma   90.00
#
_symmetry.space_group_name_H-M   'P 1'
#
loop_
_entity.id
_entity.type
_entity.pdbx_description
1 polymer ?
#
loop_
_entity_poly.entity_id
_entity_poly.type
_entity_poly.pdbx_seq_one_letter_code
_entity_poly.pdbx_strand_id
1 'polypeptide(L)'
;MEAMGGIWNQERFDDYKLMLNRKQQCLIAWELIELVGMGHFSKGMNRQTLSMGISEVFQELILDVLRQGYMMKKGHKRKNWTERWFVLGPNSMSYYVSEDLTDKKGDILLDRNCCVEVIAMYYSIGHS
;
A
#
# COMPACT_ATOMS: atom_id res chain seq x y z
N MET A 1 8.70 22.18 -16.45
CA MET A 1 9.35 21.05 -15.76
C MET A 1 9.71 21.52 -14.37
N GLU A 2 8.71 21.65 -13.50
CA GLU A 2 8.87 21.90 -12.05
C GLU A 2 7.80 21.06 -11.35
N ALA A 3 7.94 19.75 -11.52
CA ALA A 3 7.23 18.78 -10.69
C ALA A 3 8.10 18.59 -9.46
N MET A 4 7.52 18.86 -8.29
CA MET A 4 7.96 18.61 -6.91
C MET A 4 7.88 19.92 -6.11
N GLY A 5 6.65 20.23 -5.68
CA GLY A 5 6.42 21.20 -4.60
C GLY A 5 7.21 20.81 -3.34
N GLY A 6 7.41 21.78 -2.46
CA GLY A 6 8.26 21.74 -1.26
C GLY A 6 8.48 20.35 -0.67
N ILE A 7 9.76 19.99 -0.55
CA ILE A 7 10.23 18.68 -0.13
C ILE A 7 9.82 18.44 1.32
N TRP A 8 9.30 17.24 1.60
CA TRP A 8 9.09 16.74 2.95
C TRP A 8 10.34 16.99 3.81
N ASN A 9 10.19 17.67 4.94
CA ASN A 9 11.34 17.94 5.84
C ASN A 9 11.68 16.68 6.64
N GLN A 10 12.44 15.79 6.01
CA GLN A 10 12.82 14.49 6.54
C GLN A 10 13.60 14.59 7.86
N GLU A 11 14.62 15.45 7.90
CA GLU A 11 15.48 15.64 9.06
C GLU A 11 14.67 16.03 10.31
N ARG A 12 13.80 17.04 10.17
CA ARG A 12 12.96 17.49 11.28
C ARG A 12 11.98 16.41 11.75
N PHE A 13 11.46 15.61 10.81
CA PHE A 13 10.56 14.52 11.15
C PHE A 13 11.27 13.37 11.86
N ASP A 14 12.50 13.07 11.46
CA ASP A 14 13.33 12.06 12.12
C ASP A 14 13.70 12.47 13.54
N ASP A 15 14.05 13.75 13.76
CA ASP A 15 14.26 14.31 15.09
C ASP A 15 13.01 14.17 15.98
N TYR A 16 11.84 14.47 15.43
CA TYR A 16 10.56 14.32 16.12
C TYR A 16 10.27 12.85 16.48
N LYS A 17 10.52 11.92 15.56
CA LYS A 17 10.41 10.47 15.82
C LYS A 17 11.35 10.01 16.92
N LEU A 18 12.60 10.49 16.93
CA LEU A 18 13.56 10.17 17.99
C LEU A 18 13.06 10.66 19.35
N MET A 19 12.46 11.85 19.42
CA MET A 19 11.86 12.37 20.64
C MET A 19 10.67 11.53 21.13
N LEU A 20 9.78 11.11 20.24
CA LEU A 20 8.65 10.23 20.57
C LEU A 20 9.14 8.87 21.11
N ASN A 21 10.10 8.25 20.43
CA ASN A 21 10.68 6.97 20.84
C ASN A 21 11.36 7.06 22.22
N ARG A 22 12.12 8.13 22.49
CA ARG A 22 12.74 8.35 23.81
C ARG A 22 11.72 8.46 24.93
N LYS A 23 10.55 9.04 24.65
CA LYS A 23 9.44 9.16 25.60
C LYS A 23 8.57 7.90 25.69
N GLN A 24 8.84 6.87 24.88
CA GLN A 24 7.97 5.70 24.69
C GLN A 24 6.52 6.09 24.37
N GLN A 25 6.34 7.19 23.63
CA GLN A 25 5.05 7.70 23.23
C GLN A 25 4.77 7.35 21.77
N CYS A 26 3.54 6.94 21.50
CA CYS A 26 2.98 6.88 20.15
C CYS A 26 1.95 7.99 20.00
N LEU A 27 1.73 8.42 18.75
CA LEU A 27 0.65 9.36 18.46
C LEU A 27 -0.66 8.60 18.34
N ILE A 28 -1.69 9.09 19.01
CA ILE A 28 -3.06 8.72 18.66
C ILE A 28 -3.48 9.43 17.37
N ALA A 29 -4.54 8.93 16.73
CA ALA A 29 -5.01 9.47 15.45
C ALA A 29 -5.21 11.00 15.46
N TRP A 30 -5.76 11.55 16.55
CA TRP A 30 -5.97 13.00 16.70
C TRP A 30 -4.65 13.80 16.75
N GLU A 31 -3.66 13.32 17.50
CA GLU A 31 -2.35 13.96 17.59
C GLU A 31 -1.62 13.92 16.25
N LEU A 32 -1.77 12.83 15.49
CA LEU A 32 -1.23 12.72 14.12
C LEU A 32 -1.90 13.71 13.17
N ILE A 33 -3.22 13.85 13.22
CA ILE A 33 -3.98 14.81 12.40
C ILE A 33 -3.54 16.25 12.71
N GLU A 34 -3.42 16.59 14.00
CA GLU A 34 -2.92 17.90 14.42
C GLU A 34 -1.50 18.14 13.92
N LEU A 35 -0.59 17.18 14.13
CA LEU A 35 0.80 17.27 13.69
C LEU A 35 0.93 17.51 12.18
N VAL A 36 0.15 16.80 11.38
CA VAL A 36 0.11 16.98 9.92
C VAL A 36 -0.52 18.34 9.57
N GLY A 37 -1.59 18.73 10.27
CA GLY A 37 -2.30 19.99 10.10
C GLY A 37 -1.47 21.23 10.43
N MET A 38 -0.48 21.11 11.33
CA MET A 38 0.47 22.18 11.64
C MET A 38 1.37 22.53 10.43
N GLY A 39 1.44 21.67 9.42
CA GLY A 39 2.25 21.90 8.22
C GLY A 39 3.75 21.92 8.48
N HIS A 40 4.21 21.45 9.64
CA HIS A 40 5.61 21.52 10.07
C HIS A 40 6.56 20.73 9.16
N PHE A 41 6.07 19.63 8.59
CA PHE A 41 6.84 18.73 7.71
C PHE A 41 6.40 18.81 6.24
N SER A 42 5.21 19.36 5.99
CA SER A 42 4.56 19.41 4.68
C SER A 42 4.51 20.82 4.07
N LYS A 43 5.24 21.79 4.64
CA LYS A 43 5.27 23.18 4.14
C LYS A 43 5.72 23.21 2.67
N GLY A 44 4.83 23.68 1.80
CA GLY A 44 5.09 23.77 0.35
C GLY A 44 4.76 22.50 -0.44
N MET A 45 4.36 21.41 0.21
CA MET A 45 3.78 20.27 -0.50
C MET A 45 2.47 20.70 -1.17
N ASN A 46 2.27 20.24 -2.41
CA ASN A 46 1.00 20.48 -3.08
C ASN A 46 -0.12 19.65 -2.40
N ARG A 47 -1.36 20.12 -2.54
CA ARG A 47 -2.54 19.50 -1.90
C ARG A 47 -2.75 18.06 -2.36
N GLN A 48 -2.44 17.74 -3.61
CA GLN A 48 -2.62 16.42 -4.20
C GLN A 48 -1.71 15.39 -3.54
N THR A 49 -0.41 15.68 -3.40
CA THR A 49 0.57 14.80 -2.75
C THR A 49 0.21 14.55 -1.29
N LEU A 50 -0.20 15.61 -0.57
CA LEU A 50 -0.67 15.44 0.81
C LEU A 50 -1.93 14.57 0.88
N SER A 51 -2.90 14.80 -0.01
CA SER A 51 -4.12 13.99 -0.09
C SER A 51 -3.81 12.53 -0.41
N MET A 52 -2.86 12.25 -1.30
CA MET A 52 -2.45 10.88 -1.63
C MET A 52 -1.86 10.19 -0.40
N GLY A 53 -0.94 10.83 0.32
CA GLY A 53 -0.36 10.27 1.54
C GLY A 53 -1.40 10.01 2.64
N ILE A 54 -2.34 10.93 2.85
CA ILE A 54 -3.44 10.73 3.82
C ILE A 54 -4.32 9.56 3.40
N SER A 55 -4.67 9.47 2.12
CA SER A 55 -5.48 8.36 1.59
C SER A 55 -4.78 7.01 1.77
N GLU A 56 -3.46 6.93 1.51
CA GLU A 56 -2.67 5.70 1.71
C GLU A 56 -2.68 5.27 3.18
N VAL A 57 -2.46 6.20 4.11
CA VAL A 57 -2.51 5.93 5.56
C VAL A 57 -3.90 5.47 5.99
N PHE A 58 -4.97 6.08 5.45
CA PHE A 58 -6.34 5.68 5.74
C PHE A 58 -6.64 4.27 5.24
N GLN A 59 -6.22 3.93 4.01
CA GLN A 59 -6.38 2.59 3.44
C GLN A 59 -5.69 1.54 4.32
N GLU A 60 -4.47 1.79 4.75
CA GLU A 60 -3.71 0.84 5.57
C GLU A 60 -4.27 0.73 7.00
N LEU A 61 -4.49 1.84 7.70
CA LEU A 61 -4.82 1.81 9.14
C LEU A 61 -6.30 1.59 9.45
N ILE A 62 -7.20 1.99 8.55
CA ILE A 62 -8.65 1.94 8.81
C ILE A 62 -9.33 0.84 7.98
N LEU A 63 -8.87 0.62 6.74
CA LEU A 63 -9.47 -0.36 5.84
C LEU A 63 -8.69 -1.67 5.75
N ASP A 64 -7.54 -1.78 6.43
CA ASP A 64 -6.63 -2.93 6.35
C ASP A 64 -6.21 -3.28 4.91
N VAL A 65 -6.09 -2.27 4.05
CA VAL A 65 -5.64 -2.40 2.66
C VAL A 65 -4.20 -1.91 2.55
N LEU A 66 -3.25 -2.86 2.51
CA LEU A 66 -1.83 -2.57 2.38
C LEU A 66 -1.49 -2.13 0.94
N ARG A 67 -2.01 -2.87 -0.04
CA ARG A 67 -1.84 -2.59 -1.48
C ARG A 67 -3.03 -3.13 -2.26
N GLN A 68 -3.29 -2.54 -3.41
CA GLN A 68 -4.29 -3.02 -4.35
C GLN A 68 -3.92 -2.68 -5.78
N GLY A 69 -4.41 -3.47 -6.74
CA GLY A 69 -4.09 -3.27 -8.15
C GLY A 69 -4.49 -4.43 -9.04
N TYR A 70 -4.52 -4.20 -10.35
CA TYR A 70 -4.71 -5.25 -11.34
C TYR A 70 -3.44 -6.10 -11.47
N MET A 71 -3.63 -7.42 -11.44
CA MET A 71 -2.58 -8.39 -11.72
C MET A 71 -3.12 -9.57 -12.54
N MET A 72 -2.23 -10.24 -13.28
CA MET A 72 -2.57 -11.45 -14.02
C MET A 72 -2.59 -12.67 -13.10
N LYS A 73 -3.72 -13.38 -13.09
CA LYS A 73 -3.89 -14.63 -12.32
C LYS A 73 -3.94 -15.84 -13.24
N LYS A 74 -3.07 -16.83 -13.01
CA LYS A 74 -3.16 -18.13 -13.68
C LYS A 74 -4.22 -19.00 -13.01
N GLY A 75 -5.13 -19.57 -13.80
CA GLY A 75 -6.14 -20.51 -13.32
C GLY A 75 -5.52 -21.83 -12.86
N HIS A 76 -6.03 -22.41 -11.76
CA HIS A 76 -5.45 -23.66 -11.23
C HIS A 76 -5.70 -24.85 -12.17
N LYS A 77 -6.96 -25.04 -12.61
CA LYS A 77 -7.40 -26.18 -13.44
C LYS A 77 -7.12 -25.99 -14.93
N ARG A 78 -7.62 -24.89 -15.52
CA ARG A 78 -7.54 -24.63 -16.97
C ARG A 78 -6.32 -23.82 -17.41
N LYS A 79 -5.43 -23.44 -16.46
CA LYS A 79 -4.16 -22.70 -16.70
C LYS A 79 -4.25 -21.38 -17.51
N ASN A 80 -5.44 -20.91 -17.87
CA ASN A 80 -5.65 -19.60 -18.49
C ASN A 80 -5.22 -18.46 -17.57
N TRP A 81 -4.69 -17.39 -18.16
CA TRP A 81 -4.39 -16.15 -17.46
C TRP A 81 -5.59 -15.19 -17.56
N THR A 82 -5.98 -14.60 -16.44
CA THR A 82 -7.05 -13.62 -16.37
C THR A 82 -6.62 -12.44 -15.51
N GLU A 83 -6.84 -11.22 -15.98
CA GLU A 83 -6.66 -10.02 -15.17
C GLU A 83 -7.71 -9.97 -14.06
N ARG A 84 -7.27 -9.64 -12.84
CA ARG A 84 -8.13 -9.49 -11.65
C ARG A 84 -7.65 -8.33 -10.81
N TRP A 85 -8.57 -7.67 -10.13
CA TRP A 85 -8.23 -6.70 -9.10
C TRP A 85 -7.89 -7.42 -7.81
N PHE A 86 -6.69 -7.22 -7.28
CA PHE A 86 -6.24 -7.80 -6.04
C PHE A 86 -6.22 -6.76 -4.93
N VAL A 87 -6.59 -7.19 -3.72
CA VAL A 87 -6.49 -6.42 -2.48
C VAL A 87 -5.65 -7.23 -1.50
N LEU A 88 -4.49 -6.70 -1.13
CA LEU A 88 -3.60 -7.25 -0.13
C LEU A 88 -3.92 -6.63 1.23
N GLY A 89 -4.36 -7.46 2.17
CA GLY A 89 -4.45 -7.11 3.58
C GLY A 89 -3.37 -7.82 4.41
N PRO A 90 -3.35 -7.63 5.74
CA PRO A 90 -2.30 -8.15 6.62
C PRO A 90 -2.16 -9.68 6.61
N ASN A 91 -3.27 -10.41 6.47
CA ASN A 91 -3.31 -11.87 6.58
C ASN A 91 -4.01 -12.55 5.40
N SER A 92 -4.32 -11.80 4.35
CA SER A 92 -5.06 -12.31 3.21
C SER A 92 -4.80 -11.51 1.94
N MET A 93 -4.94 -12.18 0.81
CA MET A 93 -4.98 -11.56 -0.50
C MET A 93 -6.28 -11.97 -1.20
N SER A 94 -7.23 -11.04 -1.25
CA SER A 94 -8.50 -11.21 -1.95
C SER A 94 -8.39 -10.78 -3.40
N TYR A 95 -9.20 -11.35 -4.29
CA TYR A 95 -9.27 -10.92 -5.68
C TYR A 95 -10.69 -10.90 -6.26
N TYR A 96 -10.94 -9.91 -7.10
CA TYR A 96 -12.24 -9.51 -7.64
C TYR A 96 -12.17 -9.42 -9.17
N VAL A 97 -13.34 -9.34 -9.81
CA VAL A 97 -13.41 -9.05 -11.26
C VAL A 97 -12.82 -7.67 -11.58
N SER A 98 -13.15 -6.68 -10.77
CA SER A 98 -12.87 -5.25 -10.98
C SER A 98 -12.62 -4.54 -9.65
N GLU A 99 -12.16 -3.29 -9.73
CA GLU A 99 -11.88 -2.41 -8.59
C GLU A 99 -13.12 -1.98 -7.78
N ASP A 100 -14.34 -2.26 -8.27
CA ASP A 100 -15.59 -1.97 -7.56
C ASP A 100 -15.84 -2.88 -6.34
N LEU A 101 -15.03 -3.94 -6.18
CA LEU A 101 -15.08 -4.92 -5.09
C LEU A 101 -16.40 -5.70 -4.97
N THR A 102 -17.25 -5.68 -6.01
CA THR A 102 -18.60 -6.28 -5.96
C THR A 102 -18.59 -7.80 -6.20
N ASP A 103 -17.71 -8.28 -7.07
CA ASP A 103 -17.64 -9.69 -7.47
C ASP A 103 -16.34 -10.35 -7.02
N LYS A 104 -16.31 -10.80 -5.75
CA LYS A 104 -15.17 -11.52 -5.16
C LYS A 104 -15.05 -12.91 -5.78
N LYS A 105 -13.90 -13.19 -6.39
CA LYS A 105 -13.58 -14.49 -7.02
C LYS A 105 -12.79 -15.44 -6.13
N GLY A 106 -12.14 -14.92 -5.09
CA GLY A 106 -11.53 -15.76 -4.08
C GLY A 106 -10.70 -14.99 -3.07
N ASP A 107 -10.11 -15.76 -2.17
CA ASP A 107 -9.31 -15.27 -1.06
C ASP A 107 -8.16 -16.23 -0.81
N ILE A 108 -6.97 -15.69 -0.56
CA ILE A 108 -5.76 -16.45 -0.28
C ILE A 108 -5.33 -16.05 1.13
N LEU A 109 -5.42 -16.97 2.09
CA LEU A 109 -4.88 -16.74 3.43
C LEU A 109 -3.35 -16.70 3.36
N LEU A 110 -2.78 -15.65 3.93
CA LEU A 110 -1.34 -15.46 4.01
C LEU A 110 -0.89 -15.80 5.43
N ASP A 111 -0.09 -16.86 5.54
CA ASP A 111 0.53 -17.29 6.78
C ASP A 111 2.05 -17.30 6.66
N ARG A 112 2.73 -17.78 7.70
CA ARG A 112 4.21 -17.84 7.75
C ARG A 112 4.81 -18.82 6.72
N ASN A 113 4.00 -19.65 6.06
CA ASN A 113 4.44 -20.60 5.05
C ASN A 113 4.33 -20.03 3.63
N CYS A 114 3.74 -18.85 3.48
CA CYS A 114 3.66 -18.16 2.19
C CYS A 114 4.99 -17.48 1.87
N CYS A 115 5.52 -17.70 0.67
CA CYS A 115 6.69 -17.00 0.13
C CYS A 115 6.36 -16.33 -1.21
N VAL A 116 7.14 -15.30 -1.55
CA VAL A 116 7.04 -14.60 -2.83
C VAL A 116 8.34 -14.85 -3.60
N GLU A 117 8.20 -15.33 -4.83
CA GLU A 117 9.33 -15.61 -5.71
C GLU A 117 9.12 -14.92 -7.06
N VAL A 118 10.19 -14.33 -7.58
CA VAL A 118 10.18 -13.74 -8.92
C VAL A 118 10.45 -14.86 -9.93
N ILE A 119 9.44 -15.23 -10.71
CA ILE A 119 9.58 -16.24 -11.77
C ILE A 119 9.98 -15.52 -13.06
N ALA A 120 11.21 -15.77 -13.52
CA ALA A 120 11.66 -15.29 -14.82
C ALA A 120 10.87 -15.98 -15.95
N MET A 121 10.13 -15.23 -16.76
CA MET A 121 9.26 -15.78 -17.81
C MET A 121 10.02 -16.40 -19.02
N TYR A 122 11.35 -16.38 -19.03
CA TYR A 122 12.16 -16.84 -20.16
C TYR A 122 12.12 -18.37 -20.41
N TYR A 123 11.61 -19.18 -19.47
CA TYR A 123 11.62 -20.65 -19.58
C TYR A 123 10.30 -21.29 -20.04
N SER A 124 9.23 -20.53 -20.31
CA SER A 124 7.91 -21.09 -20.65
C SER A 124 7.52 -21.02 -22.13
N ILE A 125 8.41 -20.59 -23.03
CA ILE A 125 8.14 -20.50 -24.48
C ILE A 125 8.61 -21.74 -25.27
N GLY A 126 9.35 -22.66 -24.66
CA GLY A 126 9.79 -23.89 -25.33
C GLY A 126 9.28 -25.12 -24.61
N HIS A 127 8.18 -25.70 -25.08
CA HIS A 127 7.92 -27.14 -25.18
C HIS A 127 6.43 -27.34 -25.52
N SER A 128 6.17 -27.47 -26.82
CA SER A 128 5.01 -28.12 -27.42
C SER A 128 5.53 -29.18 -28.37
#